data_AF-A0A1M3MCD5-F1
#
_entry.id   AF-A0A1M3MCD5-F1
#
_cell.length_a   1.000
_cell.length_b   1.000
_cell.length_c   1.000
_cell.angle_alpha   90.00
_cell.angle_beta   90.00
_cell.angle_gamma   90.00
#
_symmetry.space_group_name_H-M   'P 1'
#
loop_
_entity.id
_entity.type
_entity.pdbx_description
1 polymer ?
#
loop_
_entity_poly.entity_id
_entity_poly.type
_entity_poly.pdbx_seq_one_letter_code
_entity_poly.pdbx_strand_id
1 'polypeptide(L)'
;MNTEAFIRLAKNPKLVEAIHEPELRRWTEKYPYFNQARVLWMKASQLASADPVSDDELELAGLHSNDLRWLFFYLYPEMELSGEQPVHRRHDRFSGSYFDILNAASAEGGDAGESLKKIAQRLKESRAMMQKAESPEVQQPEIDRMEEQVRLLIHDAKYSEAIEILKQLNLINPKKSIYFADQIRFLEKIVENLK
;
A
#
# COMPACT_ATOMS: atom_id res chain seq x y z
N MET A 1 27.05 21.82 -14.89
CA MET A 1 26.87 20.74 -15.85
C MET A 1 26.11 21.21 -17.06
N ASN A 2 26.59 20.88 -18.26
CA ASN A 2 25.86 21.07 -19.51
C ASN A 2 24.72 20.04 -19.63
N THR A 3 23.65 20.36 -20.35
CA THR A 3 22.52 19.46 -20.61
C THR A 3 22.97 18.16 -21.27
N GLU A 4 23.90 18.21 -22.22
CA GLU A 4 24.45 17.01 -22.86
C GLU A 4 25.20 16.11 -21.88
N ALA A 5 25.96 16.69 -20.95
CA ALA A 5 26.66 15.95 -19.92
C ALA A 5 25.66 15.28 -18.96
N PHE A 6 24.58 15.98 -18.57
CA PHE A 6 23.48 15.38 -17.82
C PHE A 6 22.88 14.18 -18.55
N ILE A 7 22.54 14.35 -19.83
CA ILE A 7 21.92 13.30 -20.63
C ILE A 7 22.83 12.08 -20.75
N ARG A 8 24.15 12.27 -20.85
CA ARG A 8 25.13 11.17 -20.84
C ARG A 8 25.10 10.40 -19.53
N LEU A 9 25.08 11.08 -18.38
CA LEU A 9 24.95 10.45 -17.07
C LEU A 9 23.60 9.75 -16.89
N ALA A 10 22.51 10.37 -17.33
CA ALA A 10 21.17 9.79 -17.24
C ALA A 10 21.02 8.52 -18.10
N LYS A 11 21.68 8.46 -19.26
CA LYS A 11 21.71 7.25 -20.10
C LYS A 11 22.59 6.16 -19.50
N ASN A 12 23.68 6.53 -18.83
CA ASN A 12 24.63 5.61 -18.22
C ASN A 12 24.90 5.98 -16.75
N PRO A 13 23.98 5.65 -15.82
CA PRO A 13 24.10 6.04 -14.41
C PRO A 13 25.37 5.53 -13.72
N LYS A 14 25.98 4.45 -14.24
CA LYS A 14 27.25 3.90 -13.72
C LYS A 14 28.45 4.84 -13.89
N LEU A 15 28.35 5.87 -14.73
CA LEU A 15 29.40 6.87 -14.95
C LEU A 15 29.38 8.00 -13.91
N VAL A 16 28.47 7.96 -12.94
CA VAL A 16 28.40 8.97 -11.89
C VAL A 16 29.58 8.82 -10.94
N GLU A 17 30.45 9.81 -10.97
CA GLU A 17 31.55 10.01 -10.01
C GLU A 17 31.23 11.11 -8.98
N ALA A 18 32.01 11.15 -7.89
CA ALA A 18 31.91 12.16 -6.81
C ALA A 18 32.05 13.61 -7.33
N ILE A 19 32.77 13.82 -8.44
CA ILE A 19 32.98 15.13 -9.07
C ILE A 19 31.65 15.77 -9.50
N HIS A 20 30.63 14.96 -9.79
CA HIS A 20 29.34 15.44 -10.26
C HIS A 20 28.40 15.92 -9.14
N GLU A 21 28.69 15.61 -7.86
CA GLU A 21 27.84 15.96 -6.71
C GLU A 21 27.40 17.44 -6.70
N PRO A 22 28.30 18.43 -6.76
CA PRO A 22 27.91 19.83 -6.57
C PRO A 22 27.04 20.33 -7.73
N GLU A 23 27.25 19.80 -8.94
CA GLU A 23 26.46 20.18 -10.09
C GLU A 23 25.09 19.52 -10.06
N LEU A 24 25.00 18.24 -9.70
CA LEU A 24 23.72 17.52 -9.57
C LEU A 24 22.88 18.07 -8.41
N ARG A 25 23.52 18.46 -7.30
CA ARG A 25 22.86 19.15 -6.19
C ARG A 25 22.19 20.45 -6.61
N ARG A 26 22.89 21.28 -7.40
CA ARG A 26 22.30 22.51 -7.93
C ARG A 26 21.05 22.24 -8.77
N TRP A 27 21.00 21.11 -9.47
CA TRP A 27 19.82 20.73 -10.25
C TRP A 27 18.67 20.24 -9.38
N THR A 28 18.93 19.51 -8.29
CA THR A 28 17.89 19.08 -7.35
C THR A 28 17.32 20.26 -6.57
N GLU A 29 18.14 21.23 -6.20
CA GLU A 29 17.71 22.49 -5.57
C GLU A 29 16.88 23.34 -6.54
N LYS A 30 17.32 23.47 -7.80
CA LYS A 30 16.61 24.26 -8.81
C LYS A 30 15.32 23.60 -9.31
N TYR A 31 15.30 22.27 -9.39
CA TYR A 31 14.19 21.49 -9.90
C TYR A 31 13.84 20.35 -8.90
N PRO A 32 13.06 20.66 -7.84
CA PRO A 32 12.81 19.71 -6.74
C PRO A 32 12.19 18.38 -7.16
N TYR A 33 11.38 18.39 -8.22
CA TYR A 33 10.69 17.22 -8.78
C TYR A 33 11.48 16.51 -9.88
N PHE A 34 12.76 16.85 -10.08
CA PHE A 34 13.56 16.21 -11.12
C PHE A 34 14.17 14.90 -10.64
N ASN A 35 13.39 13.83 -10.74
CA ASN A 35 13.69 12.51 -10.21
C ASN A 35 15.07 11.98 -10.64
N GLN A 36 15.41 12.11 -11.93
CA GLN A 36 16.68 11.61 -12.47
C GLN A 36 17.88 12.33 -11.85
N ALA A 37 17.80 13.65 -11.67
CA ALA A 37 18.88 14.39 -11.02
C ALA A 37 19.03 13.99 -9.55
N ARG A 38 17.92 13.73 -8.85
CA ARG A 38 17.94 13.32 -7.45
C ARG A 38 18.60 11.97 -7.25
N VAL A 39 18.30 10.99 -8.10
CA VAL A 39 18.94 9.67 -8.05
C VAL A 39 20.44 9.75 -8.35
N LEU A 40 20.82 10.48 -9.41
CA LEU A 40 22.23 10.62 -9.76
C LEU A 40 23.00 11.38 -8.67
N TRP A 41 22.41 12.44 -8.12
CA TRP A 41 22.97 13.19 -7.00
C TRP A 41 23.17 12.31 -5.77
N MET A 42 22.18 11.48 -5.43
CA MET A 42 22.27 10.54 -4.29
C MET A 42 23.50 9.64 -4.40
N LYS A 43 23.75 9.07 -5.58
CA LYS A 43 24.93 8.25 -5.82
C LYS A 43 26.22 9.07 -5.73
N ALA A 44 26.24 10.26 -6.33
CA ALA A 44 27.41 11.15 -6.29
C ALA A 44 27.75 11.57 -4.86
N SER A 45 26.73 11.86 -4.03
CA SER A 45 26.85 12.19 -2.61
C SER A 45 27.44 11.04 -1.80
N GLN A 46 26.94 9.81 -2.01
CA GLN A 46 27.47 8.60 -1.38
C GLN A 46 28.92 8.29 -1.78
N LEU A 47 29.34 8.69 -2.99
CA LEU A 47 30.73 8.54 -3.43
C LEU A 47 31.64 9.66 -2.91
N ALA A 48 31.09 10.86 -2.71
CA ALA A 48 31.84 12.03 -2.24
C ALA A 48 32.08 12.01 -0.72
N SER A 49 31.13 11.48 0.03
CA SER A 49 31.19 11.37 1.50
C SER A 49 31.35 9.91 1.92
N ALA A 50 32.26 9.65 2.87
CA ALA A 50 32.36 8.33 3.50
C ALA A 50 31.24 8.08 4.52
N ASP A 51 30.53 9.13 4.92
CA ASP A 51 29.43 9.07 5.88
C ASP A 51 28.15 8.49 5.22
N PRO A 52 27.32 7.76 5.98
CA PRO A 52 26.02 7.33 5.51
C PRO A 52 25.18 8.53 5.07
N VAL A 53 24.52 8.41 3.92
CA VAL A 53 23.59 9.46 3.47
C VAL A 53 22.43 9.56 4.45
N SER A 54 21.96 10.78 4.71
CA SER A 54 20.84 11.05 5.63
C SER A 54 19.61 10.23 5.25
N ASP A 55 18.94 9.65 6.24
CA ASP A 55 17.72 8.87 6.06
C ASP A 55 16.63 9.67 5.33
N ASP A 56 16.49 10.96 5.65
CA ASP A 56 15.53 11.87 5.00
C ASP A 56 15.78 12.00 3.49
N GLU A 57 17.06 12.06 3.08
CA GLU A 57 17.44 12.20 1.66
C GLU A 57 17.23 10.89 0.90
N LEU A 58 17.47 9.77 1.57
CA LEU A 58 17.20 8.44 1.03
C LEU A 58 15.70 8.19 0.85
N GLU A 59 14.88 8.58 1.83
CA GLU A 59 13.41 8.51 1.74
C GLU A 59 12.89 9.39 0.61
N LEU A 60 13.40 10.62 0.50
CA LEU A 60 13.04 11.52 -0.61
C LEU A 60 13.46 10.93 -1.97
N ALA A 61 14.67 10.39 -2.09
CA ALA A 61 15.11 9.74 -3.33
C ALA A 61 14.24 8.53 -3.68
N GLY A 62 13.81 7.75 -2.67
CA GLY A 62 12.89 6.63 -2.82
C GLY A 62 11.50 7.06 -3.31
N LEU A 63 10.93 8.12 -2.72
CA LEU A 63 9.62 8.65 -3.10
C LEU A 63 9.59 9.15 -4.55
N HIS A 64 10.70 9.76 -5.00
CA HIS A 64 10.85 10.29 -6.35
C HIS A 64 11.27 9.23 -7.38
N SER A 65 11.66 8.02 -6.97
CA SER A 65 12.11 6.97 -7.88
C SER A 65 10.95 6.14 -8.40
N ASN A 66 10.93 5.88 -9.71
CA ASN A 66 9.90 5.03 -10.32
C ASN A 66 10.08 3.54 -9.98
N ASP A 67 11.31 3.11 -9.72
CA ASP A 67 11.65 1.74 -9.33
C ASP A 67 12.58 1.77 -8.12
N LEU A 68 12.02 1.47 -6.95
CA LEU A 68 12.73 1.47 -5.67
C LEU A 68 13.74 0.32 -5.58
N ARG A 69 13.47 -0.82 -6.25
CA ARG A 69 14.42 -1.95 -6.28
C ARG A 69 15.64 -1.58 -7.11
N TRP A 70 15.41 -0.98 -8.27
CA TRP A 70 16.51 -0.49 -9.09
C TRP A 70 17.35 0.56 -8.36
N LEU A 71 16.72 1.53 -7.68
CA LEU A 71 17.44 2.53 -6.87
C LEU A 71 18.29 1.87 -5.79
N PHE A 72 17.73 0.89 -5.07
CA PHE A 72 18.43 0.16 -4.02
C PHE A 72 19.71 -0.51 -4.56
N PHE A 73 19.61 -1.30 -5.62
CA PHE A 73 20.80 -1.97 -6.20
C PHE A 73 21.77 -0.99 -6.88
N TYR A 74 21.27 0.14 -7.36
CA TYR A 74 22.12 1.20 -7.89
C TYR A 74 22.98 1.86 -6.80
N LEU A 75 22.42 2.08 -5.60
CA LEU A 75 23.14 2.62 -4.45
C LEU A 75 24.02 1.57 -3.77
N TYR A 76 23.56 0.32 -3.70
CA TYR A 76 24.22 -0.81 -3.04
C TYR A 76 24.46 -2.01 -3.98
N PRO A 77 25.37 -1.90 -4.97
CA PRO A 77 25.63 -2.98 -5.93
C PRO A 77 26.09 -4.29 -5.29
N GLU A 78 26.77 -4.21 -4.15
CA GLU A 78 27.23 -5.36 -3.35
C GLU A 78 26.08 -6.24 -2.85
N MET A 79 24.89 -5.66 -2.64
CA MET A 79 23.70 -6.39 -2.19
C MET A 79 23.05 -7.21 -3.32
N GLU A 80 23.37 -6.90 -4.58
CA GLU A 80 22.90 -7.69 -5.73
C GLU A 80 23.64 -9.05 -5.81
N LEU A 81 24.88 -9.10 -5.33
CA LEU A 81 25.76 -10.26 -5.41
C LEU A 81 25.53 -11.30 -4.32
N SER A 82 24.91 -10.92 -3.19
CA SER A 82 24.71 -11.82 -2.04
C SER A 82 23.62 -12.87 -2.29
N GLY A 83 22.77 -12.70 -3.30
CA GLY A 83 21.64 -13.60 -3.57
C GLY A 83 20.58 -13.62 -2.45
N GLU A 84 20.77 -12.82 -1.40
CA GLU A 84 19.82 -12.65 -0.31
C GLU A 84 18.69 -11.74 -0.79
N GLN A 85 17.47 -12.29 -0.85
CA GLN A 85 16.28 -11.48 -1.07
C GLN A 85 16.23 -10.42 0.04
N PRO A 86 16.00 -9.12 -0.28
CA PRO A 86 15.85 -8.10 0.74
C PRO A 86 14.68 -8.49 1.64
N VAL A 87 15.00 -8.92 2.86
CA VAL A 87 13.98 -9.24 3.86
C VAL A 87 13.33 -7.90 4.21
N HIS A 88 12.07 -7.71 3.83
CA HIS A 88 11.25 -6.65 4.39
C HIS A 88 11.17 -6.88 5.89
N ARG A 89 12.12 -6.32 6.65
CA ARG A 89 11.92 -6.09 8.08
C ARG A 89 10.89 -4.98 8.15
N ARG A 90 9.62 -5.38 8.27
CA ARG A 90 8.62 -4.49 8.85
C ARG A 90 9.25 -3.98 10.14
N HIS A 91 9.21 -2.67 10.37
CA HIS A 91 9.63 -2.13 11.66
C HIS A 91 8.91 -2.93 12.75
N ASP A 92 9.67 -3.68 13.57
CA ASP A 92 9.13 -4.58 14.61
C ASP A 92 8.32 -3.83 15.68
N ARG A 93 8.23 -2.50 15.58
CA ARG A 93 7.43 -1.66 16.47
C ARG A 93 5.92 -1.89 16.33
N PHE A 94 5.45 -2.52 15.24
CA PHE A 94 4.02 -2.76 15.06
C PHE A 94 3.75 -3.96 14.13
N SER A 95 3.72 -5.17 14.67
CA SER A 95 3.27 -6.37 13.93
C SER A 95 1.77 -6.39 13.64
N GLY A 96 1.02 -5.38 14.14
CA GLY A 96 -0.44 -5.38 14.15
C GLY A 96 -1.04 -6.32 15.19
N SER A 97 -0.21 -7.00 15.99
CA SER A 97 -0.63 -7.77 17.14
C SER A 97 -1.15 -6.84 18.23
N TYR A 98 -2.25 -7.26 18.87
CA TYR A 98 -2.81 -6.63 20.06
C TYR A 98 -1.76 -6.39 21.16
N PHE A 99 -0.76 -7.26 21.27
CA PHE A 99 0.29 -7.18 22.29
C PHE A 99 1.33 -6.08 22.03
N ASP A 100 1.58 -5.68 20.79
CA ASP A 100 2.57 -4.63 20.49
C ASP A 100 2.08 -3.25 20.92
N ILE A 101 0.77 -3.02 20.73
CA ILE A 101 0.09 -1.81 21.21
C ILE A 101 0.17 -1.74 22.74
N LEU A 102 -0.01 -2.88 23.42
CA LEU A 102 0.08 -2.96 24.87
C LEU A 102 1.49 -2.69 25.38
N ASN A 103 2.49 -3.29 24.73
CA ASN A 103 3.88 -3.10 25.09
C ASN A 103 4.29 -1.63 24.91
N ALA A 104 3.96 -1.02 23.76
CA ALA A 104 4.21 0.40 23.52
C ALA A 104 3.53 1.31 24.56
N ALA A 105 2.28 1.02 24.91
CA ALA A 105 1.51 1.84 25.84
C ALA A 105 1.85 1.59 27.32
N SER A 106 2.50 0.46 27.64
CA SER A 106 3.10 0.19 28.95
C SER A 106 4.50 0.80 29.11
N ALA A 107 5.24 0.96 28.01
CA ALA A 107 6.57 1.58 28.00
C ALA A 107 6.53 3.08 28.37
N GLU A 108 5.39 3.75 28.23
CA GLU A 108 5.16 5.13 28.69
C GLU A 108 4.91 5.26 30.22
N GLY A 109 5.09 4.19 30.99
CA GLY A 109 5.11 4.23 32.46
C GLY A 109 3.73 4.29 33.14
N GLY A 110 2.66 4.00 32.40
CA GLY A 110 1.30 3.91 32.96
C GLY A 110 0.92 2.49 33.38
N ASP A 111 0.03 2.37 34.38
CA ASP A 111 -0.55 1.08 34.80
C ASP A 111 -1.22 0.39 33.60
N ALA A 112 -0.84 -0.87 33.34
CA ALA A 112 -1.24 -1.60 32.14
C ALA A 112 -2.77 -1.68 31.99
N GLY A 113 -3.49 -1.71 33.12
CA GLY A 113 -4.96 -1.69 33.16
C GLY A 113 -5.58 -0.38 32.71
N GLU A 114 -5.00 0.77 33.06
CA GLU A 114 -5.48 2.08 32.59
C GLU A 114 -5.17 2.30 31.12
N SER A 115 -4.02 1.80 30.67
CA SER A 115 -3.59 1.87 29.28
C SER A 115 -4.54 1.08 28.35
N LEU A 116 -4.88 -0.15 28.75
CA LEU A 116 -5.90 -0.99 28.10
C LEU A 116 -7.26 -0.30 27.97
N LYS A 117 -7.72 0.33 29.05
CA LYS A 117 -9.01 1.04 29.08
C LYS A 117 -9.01 2.24 28.13
N LYS A 118 -7.91 3.00 28.07
CA LYS A 118 -7.74 4.13 27.14
C LYS A 118 -7.67 3.66 25.68
N ILE A 119 -6.99 2.56 25.39
CA ILE A 119 -6.92 1.97 24.05
C ILE A 119 -8.29 1.49 23.59
N ALA A 120 -9.02 0.75 24.44
CA ALA A 120 -10.37 0.28 24.15
C ALA A 120 -11.34 1.45 23.87
N GLN A 121 -11.24 2.52 24.66
CA GLN A 121 -12.03 3.73 24.46
C GLN A 121 -11.72 4.43 23.13
N ARG A 122 -10.42 4.59 22.80
CA ARG A 122 -9.98 5.16 21.51
C ARG A 122 -10.41 4.31 20.31
N LEU A 123 -10.35 2.99 20.42
CA LEU A 123 -10.81 2.07 19.38
C LEU A 123 -12.34 2.15 19.20
N LYS A 124 -13.08 2.28 20.29
CA LYS A 124 -14.54 2.47 20.26
C LYS A 124 -14.91 3.80 19.61
N GLU A 125 -14.19 4.87 19.93
CA GLU A 125 -14.36 6.20 19.34
C GLU A 125 -13.99 6.20 17.85
N SER A 126 -12.85 5.61 17.48
CA SER A 126 -12.42 5.45 16.08
C SER A 126 -13.43 4.64 15.27
N ARG A 127 -13.91 3.51 15.80
CA ARG A 127 -15.00 2.73 15.16
C ARG A 127 -16.28 3.53 15.02
N ALA A 128 -16.67 4.30 16.05
CA ALA A 128 -17.86 5.15 15.97
C ALA A 128 -17.70 6.28 14.94
N MET A 129 -16.51 6.85 14.81
CA MET A 129 -16.20 7.85 13.79
C MET A 129 -16.19 7.26 12.38
N MET A 130 -15.61 6.06 12.19
CA MET A 130 -15.67 5.34 10.91
C MET A 130 -17.10 4.94 10.57
N GLN A 131 -17.89 4.44 11.52
CA GLN A 131 -19.31 4.13 11.31
C GLN A 131 -20.14 5.38 10.96
N LYS A 132 -19.79 6.55 11.52
CA LYS A 132 -20.44 7.83 11.22
C LYS A 132 -20.01 8.41 9.86
N ALA A 133 -18.83 8.05 9.35
CA ALA A 133 -18.35 8.42 8.03
C ALA A 133 -18.75 7.41 6.93
N GLU A 134 -19.12 6.18 7.29
CA GLU A 134 -19.48 5.09 6.37
C GLU A 134 -20.99 4.98 6.04
N SER A 135 -21.83 5.89 6.51
CA SER A 135 -23.25 5.90 6.15
C SER A 135 -23.55 7.03 5.16
N PRO A 136 -23.56 6.79 3.85
CA PRO A 136 -24.70 7.21 3.07
C PRO A 136 -25.86 6.30 3.49
N GLU A 137 -26.96 6.92 3.90
CA GLU A 137 -28.23 6.33 4.31
C GLU A 137 -28.90 5.61 3.11
N VAL A 138 -28.28 4.55 2.58
CA VAL A 138 -28.68 3.89 1.33
C VAL A 138 -29.22 2.48 1.64
N GLN A 139 -30.55 2.36 1.59
CA GLN A 139 -31.32 1.17 1.18
C GLN A 139 -30.98 -0.21 1.78
N GLN A 140 -30.36 -0.28 2.97
CA GLN A 140 -30.16 -1.55 3.68
C GLN A 140 -31.41 -2.47 3.74
N PRO A 141 -32.63 -1.98 4.04
CA PRO A 141 -33.82 -2.84 4.06
C PRO A 141 -34.24 -3.36 2.68
N GLU A 142 -33.82 -2.73 1.58
CA GLU A 142 -34.08 -3.19 0.21
C GLU A 142 -33.09 -4.27 -0.20
N ILE A 143 -31.81 -4.09 0.14
CA ILE A 143 -30.74 -5.08 -0.06
C ILE A 143 -31.10 -6.39 0.67
N ASP A 144 -31.54 -6.30 1.92
CA ASP A 144 -31.89 -7.48 2.72
C ASP A 144 -33.09 -8.24 2.11
N ARG A 145 -34.09 -7.53 1.59
CA ARG A 145 -35.23 -8.13 0.86
C ARG A 145 -34.79 -8.84 -0.42
N MET A 146 -33.88 -8.24 -1.18
CA MET A 146 -33.34 -8.86 -2.40
C MET A 146 -32.53 -10.12 -2.08
N GLU A 147 -31.75 -10.13 -0.99
CA GLU A 147 -31.03 -11.34 -0.53
C GLU A 147 -32.01 -12.47 -0.13
N GLU A 148 -33.12 -12.14 0.54
CA GLU A 148 -34.17 -13.10 0.87
C GLU A 148 -34.87 -13.67 -0.38
N GLN A 149 -35.17 -12.81 -1.35
CA GLN A 149 -35.74 -13.24 -2.64
C GLN A 149 -34.82 -14.21 -3.37
N VAL A 150 -33.52 -13.94 -3.40
CA VAL A 150 -32.53 -14.86 -4.01
C VAL A 150 -32.56 -16.23 -3.33
N ARG A 151 -32.66 -16.29 -1.99
CA ARG A 151 -32.73 -17.58 -1.28
C ARG A 151 -33.97 -18.39 -1.68
N LEU A 152 -35.12 -17.73 -1.81
CA LEU A 152 -36.36 -18.37 -2.26
C LEU A 152 -36.23 -18.88 -3.71
N LEU A 153 -35.68 -18.07 -4.62
CA LEU A 153 -35.48 -18.47 -6.02
C LEU A 153 -34.51 -19.66 -6.18
N ILE A 154 -33.45 -19.71 -5.38
CA ILE A 154 -32.51 -20.85 -5.35
C ILE A 154 -33.22 -22.11 -4.86
N HIS A 155 -34.07 -22.00 -3.82
CA HIS A 155 -34.87 -23.11 -3.32
C HIS A 155 -35.84 -23.64 -4.40
N ASP A 156 -36.47 -22.74 -5.15
CA ASP A 156 -37.41 -23.08 -6.22
C ASP A 156 -36.72 -23.48 -7.54
N ALA A 157 -35.38 -23.65 -7.53
CA ALA A 157 -34.54 -23.97 -8.68
C ALA A 157 -34.61 -22.96 -9.86
N LYS A 158 -35.04 -21.73 -9.59
CA LYS A 158 -35.10 -20.62 -10.56
C LYS A 158 -33.76 -19.87 -10.62
N TYR A 159 -32.72 -20.57 -11.07
CA TYR A 159 -31.34 -20.07 -10.99
C TYR A 159 -31.06 -18.86 -11.88
N SER A 160 -31.70 -18.74 -13.05
CA SER A 160 -31.52 -17.59 -13.95
C SER A 160 -31.98 -16.27 -13.31
N GLU A 161 -33.17 -16.28 -12.70
CA GLU A 161 -33.73 -15.11 -12.00
C GLU A 161 -32.89 -14.76 -10.77
N ALA A 162 -32.42 -15.77 -10.02
CA ALA A 162 -31.54 -15.57 -8.87
C ALA A 162 -30.21 -14.88 -9.26
N ILE A 163 -29.63 -15.25 -10.41
CA ILE A 163 -28.40 -14.64 -10.92
C ILE A 163 -28.59 -13.16 -11.26
N GLU A 164 -29.73 -12.77 -11.82
CA GLU A 164 -30.02 -11.38 -12.16
C GLU A 164 -30.08 -10.49 -10.90
N ILE A 165 -30.78 -10.94 -9.87
CA ILE A 165 -30.89 -10.22 -8.60
C ILE A 165 -29.51 -10.15 -7.91
N LEU A 166 -28.71 -11.23 -7.96
CA LEU A 166 -27.34 -11.22 -7.44
C LEU A 166 -26.42 -10.24 -8.17
N LYS A 167 -26.58 -10.09 -9.49
CA LYS A 167 -25.85 -9.08 -10.28
C LYS A 167 -26.22 -7.66 -9.84
N GLN A 168 -27.50 -7.40 -9.58
CA GLN A 168 -27.95 -6.11 -9.04
C GLN A 168 -27.38 -5.86 -7.63
N LEU A 169 -27.45 -6.86 -6.75
CA LEU A 169 -26.87 -6.80 -5.40
C LEU A 169 -25.36 -6.52 -5.43
N ASN A 170 -24.64 -7.11 -6.38
CA ASN A 170 -23.21 -6.87 -6.56
C ASN A 170 -22.88 -5.41 -6.93
N LEU A 171 -23.72 -4.77 -7.75
CA LEU A 171 -23.54 -3.35 -8.10
C LEU A 171 -23.86 -2.42 -6.93
N ILE A 172 -24.91 -2.72 -6.16
CA ILE A 172 -25.41 -1.85 -5.09
C ILE A 172 -24.58 -2.01 -3.81
N ASN A 173 -24.01 -3.19 -3.56
CA ASN A 173 -23.27 -3.51 -2.34
C ASN A 173 -21.82 -3.95 -2.63
N PRO A 174 -20.91 -3.00 -2.89
CA PRO A 174 -19.51 -3.31 -3.20
C PRO A 174 -18.78 -3.99 -2.04
N LYS A 175 -19.22 -3.82 -0.79
CA LYS A 175 -18.61 -4.47 0.39
C LYS A 175 -18.72 -6.00 0.35
N LYS A 176 -19.82 -6.53 -0.21
CA LYS A 176 -20.06 -7.98 -0.39
C LYS A 176 -19.79 -8.45 -1.83
N SER A 177 -19.14 -7.65 -2.67
CA SER A 177 -18.99 -7.93 -4.11
C SER A 177 -18.38 -9.32 -4.40
N ILE A 178 -17.36 -9.71 -3.64
CA ILE A 178 -16.69 -11.01 -3.78
C ILE A 178 -17.67 -12.17 -3.50
N TYR A 179 -18.48 -12.04 -2.44
CA TYR A 179 -19.47 -13.06 -2.05
C TYR A 179 -20.52 -13.28 -3.13
N PHE A 180 -21.08 -12.19 -3.69
CA PHE A 180 -22.08 -12.29 -4.75
C PHE A 180 -21.47 -12.83 -6.05
N ALA A 181 -20.24 -12.44 -6.40
CA ALA A 181 -19.55 -12.97 -7.57
C ALA A 181 -19.36 -14.50 -7.49
N ASP A 182 -18.99 -15.02 -6.33
CA ASP A 182 -18.86 -16.47 -6.12
C ASP A 182 -20.21 -17.20 -6.23
N GLN A 183 -21.28 -16.63 -5.68
CA GLN A 183 -22.64 -17.19 -5.81
C GLN A 183 -23.12 -17.23 -7.26
N ILE A 184 -22.90 -16.14 -8.01
CA ILE A 184 -23.22 -16.07 -9.44
C ILE A 184 -22.49 -17.19 -10.19
N ARG A 185 -21.17 -17.32 -10.00
CA ARG A 185 -20.37 -18.36 -10.66
C ARG A 185 -20.87 -19.77 -10.32
N PHE A 186 -21.26 -20.01 -9.07
CA PHE A 186 -21.80 -21.30 -8.65
C PHE A 186 -23.14 -21.61 -9.34
N LEU A 187 -24.06 -20.66 -9.37
CA LEU A 187 -25.36 -20.82 -10.02
C LEU A 187 -25.23 -20.96 -11.55
N GLU A 188 -24.34 -20.19 -12.18
CA GLU A 188 -24.05 -20.30 -13.62
C GLU A 188 -23.56 -21.71 -13.97
N LYS A 189 -22.69 -22.30 -13.13
CA LYS A 189 -22.22 -23.69 -13.30
C LYS A 189 -23.34 -24.71 -13.12
N ILE A 190 -24.29 -24.48 -12.20
CA ILE A 190 -25.47 -25.35 -12.03
C ILE A 190 -26.33 -25.30 -13.29
N VAL A 191 -26.61 -24.11 -13.82
CA VAL A 191 -27.40 -23.92 -15.04
C VAL A 191 -26.73 -24.58 -16.24
N GLU A 192 -25.41 -24.50 -16.37
CA GLU A 192 -24.65 -25.15 -17.43
C GLU A 192 -24.73 -26.69 -17.36
N ASN A 193 -24.67 -27.26 -16.15
CA ASN A 193 -24.78 -28.72 -15.96
C ASN A 193 -26.21 -29.27 -16.12
N LEU A 194 -27.23 -28.42 -16.04
CA LEU A 194 -28.64 -28.79 -16.21
C LEU A 194 -29.13 -28.71 -17.66
N LYS A 195 -28.34 -28.13 -18.55
CA LYS A 195 -28.59 -28.08 -20.01
C LYS A 195 -28.11 -29.35 -20.69
#